data_AF-A0A2X2C1U5-F1
#
_entry.id   AF-A0A2X2C1U5-F1
#
_cell.length_a   1.000
_cell.length_b   1.000
_cell.length_c   1.000
_cell.angle_alpha   90.00
_cell.angle_beta   90.00
_cell.angle_gamma   90.00
#
_symmetry.space_group_name_H-M   'P 1'
#
loop_
_entity.id
_entity.type
_entity.pdbx_description
1 polymer ?
#
loop_
_entity_poly.entity_id
_entity_poly.type
_entity_poly.pdbx_seq_one_letter_code
_entity_poly.pdbx_strand_id
1 'polypeptide(L)'
;MLVSRGADEAIELLIRAFCEPGKDAVLYCPPTYGMYSVSAETFGVEQRVVPALADWEPDVKAIASQLDNVKLIYLCSPNNPTGNIVEPSLIREVLALAKDKAIVAIDEAYIEFCPQASLVTWLQEYPEFSHFANSL
;
A
#
# COMPACT_ATOMS: atom_id res chain seq x y z
N MET A 1 2.89 17.48 -1.78
CA MET A 1 4.01 16.74 -2.40
C MET A 1 5.16 16.73 -1.41
N LEU A 2 5.70 15.55 -1.09
CA LEU A 2 6.85 15.32 -0.22
C LEU A 2 7.96 14.69 -1.07
N VAL A 3 9.21 15.11 -0.89
CA VAL A 3 10.38 14.51 -1.55
C VAL A 3 11.22 13.81 -0.48
N SER A 4 11.65 12.59 -0.76
CA SER A 4 12.45 11.75 0.12
C SER A 4 13.56 11.06 -0.70
N ARG A 5 14.46 10.33 -0.03
CA ARG A 5 15.56 9.56 -0.62
C ARG A 5 15.03 8.25 -1.26
N GLY A 6 14.23 8.41 -2.31
CA GLY A 6 13.54 7.32 -3.01
C GLY A 6 12.30 6.83 -2.26
N ALA A 7 11.53 5.95 -2.91
CA ALA A 7 10.30 5.40 -2.34
C ALA A 7 10.52 4.64 -1.02
N ASP A 8 11.70 4.04 -0.79
CA ASP A 8 12.02 3.33 0.45
C ASP A 8 11.93 4.23 1.70
N GLU A 9 12.46 5.45 1.64
CA GLU A 9 12.35 6.37 2.78
C GLU A 9 10.89 6.83 2.99
N ALA A 10 10.12 6.97 1.91
CA ALA A 10 8.71 7.30 2.00
C ALA A 10 7.87 6.19 2.67
N ILE A 11 8.17 4.92 2.36
CA ILE A 11 7.61 3.74 3.04
C ILE A 11 7.92 3.83 4.53
N GLU A 12 9.18 4.04 4.90
CA GLU A 12 9.58 4.14 6.31
C GLU A 12 8.88 5.28 7.05
N LEU A 13 8.77 6.45 6.42
CA LEU A 13 8.13 7.63 7.01
C LEU A 13 6.66 7.38 7.31
N LEU A 14 5.92 6.71 6.41
CA LEU A 14 4.53 6.37 6.68
C LEU A 14 4.39 5.41 7.87
N ILE A 15 5.19 4.34 7.92
CA ILE A 15 5.12 3.39 9.03
C ILE A 15 5.37 4.12 10.36
N ARG A 16 6.42 4.96 10.41
CA ARG A 16 6.76 5.75 11.60
C ARG A 16 5.71 6.77 12.00
N ALA A 17 5.00 7.35 11.03
CA ALA A 17 4.01 8.40 11.30
C ALA A 17 2.68 7.83 11.82
N PHE A 18 2.28 6.64 11.35
CA PHE A 18 0.93 6.12 11.55
C PHE A 18 0.84 4.83 12.36
N CYS A 19 1.94 4.12 12.59
CA CYS A 19 1.94 2.85 13.32
C CYS A 19 2.70 2.97 14.65
N GLU A 20 2.05 2.60 15.75
CA GLU A 20 2.68 2.41 17.06
C GLU A 20 3.31 1.00 17.15
N PRO A 21 4.63 0.89 17.40
CA PRO A 21 5.31 -0.40 17.56
C PRO A 21 4.68 -1.28 18.65
N GLY A 22 4.56 -2.58 18.38
CA GLY A 22 3.96 -3.56 19.29
C GLY A 22 2.44 -3.43 19.50
N LYS A 23 1.77 -2.54 18.77
CA LYS A 23 0.31 -2.34 18.84
C LYS A 23 -0.36 -2.36 17.46
N ASP A 24 0.16 -1.57 16.54
CA ASP A 24 -0.43 -1.41 15.21
C ASP A 24 0.24 -2.34 14.18
N ALA A 25 -0.42 -2.50 13.04
CA ALA A 25 0.02 -3.37 11.95
C ALA A 25 0.06 -2.68 10.59
N VAL A 26 0.95 -3.18 9.73
CA VAL A 26 1.02 -2.88 8.28
C VAL A 26 0.51 -4.09 7.51
N LEU A 27 -0.35 -3.86 6.52
CA LEU A 27 -0.87 -4.90 5.63
C LEU A 27 -0.25 -4.78 4.22
N TYR A 28 0.11 -5.91 3.63
CA TYR A 28 0.55 -5.98 2.22
C TYR A 28 0.20 -7.35 1.61
N CYS A 29 0.23 -7.44 0.27
CA CYS A 29 -0.26 -8.61 -0.47
C CYS A 29 0.84 -9.32 -1.29
N PRO A 30 1.50 -10.37 -0.78
CA PRO A 30 2.55 -11.06 -1.52
C PRO A 30 1.99 -11.93 -2.67
N PRO A 31 2.78 -12.18 -3.73
CA PRO A 31 4.14 -11.66 -3.94
C PRO A 31 4.12 -10.17 -4.32
N THR A 32 4.85 -9.34 -3.55
CA THR A 32 4.96 -7.89 -3.78
C THR A 32 6.33 -7.39 -3.30
N TYR A 33 6.57 -6.09 -3.35
CA TYR A 33 7.83 -5.46 -2.97
C TYR A 33 8.19 -5.73 -1.50
N GLY A 34 9.43 -6.17 -1.26
CA GLY A 34 9.85 -6.67 0.05
C GLY A 34 10.05 -5.60 1.12
N MET A 35 10.25 -4.33 0.74
CA MET A 35 10.59 -3.28 1.71
C MET A 35 9.46 -2.97 2.70
N TYR A 36 8.20 -3.23 2.36
CA TYR A 36 7.09 -3.09 3.31
C TYR A 36 7.31 -4.00 4.54
N SER A 37 7.71 -5.25 4.29
CA SER A 37 8.03 -6.24 5.33
C SER A 37 9.26 -5.82 6.12
N VAL A 38 10.35 -5.50 5.41
CA VAL A 38 11.65 -5.18 6.03
C VAL A 38 11.55 -3.95 6.93
N SER A 39 10.90 -2.88 6.46
CA SER A 39 10.73 -1.66 7.24
C SER A 39 9.80 -1.86 8.44
N ALA A 40 8.68 -2.59 8.27
CA ALA A 40 7.78 -2.90 9.38
C ALA A 40 8.48 -3.75 10.47
N GLU A 41 9.22 -4.78 10.08
CA GLU A 41 10.03 -5.61 11.00
C GLU A 41 11.06 -4.77 11.75
N THR A 42 11.80 -3.93 11.03
CA THR A 42 12.83 -3.05 11.59
C THR A 42 12.27 -2.09 12.63
N PHE A 43 11.03 -1.64 12.46
CA PHE A 43 10.36 -0.73 13.40
C PHE A 43 9.52 -1.45 14.48
N GLY A 44 9.50 -2.78 14.50
CA GLY A 44 8.72 -3.55 15.47
C GLY A 44 7.21 -3.41 15.29
N VAL A 45 6.76 -3.17 14.06
CA VAL A 45 5.35 -3.08 13.67
C VAL A 45 4.90 -4.45 13.14
N GLU A 46 3.70 -4.89 13.52
CA GLU A 46 3.17 -6.19 13.08
C GLU A 46 2.98 -6.21 11.55
N GLN A 47 3.29 -7.34 10.93
CA GLN A 47 3.07 -7.58 9.50
C GLN A 47 1.80 -8.42 9.30
N ARG A 48 0.77 -7.81 8.73
CA ARG A 48 -0.46 -8.50 8.32
C ARG A 48 -0.36 -8.90 6.86
N VAL A 49 -0.19 -10.19 6.61
CA VAL A 49 0.12 -10.70 5.27
C VAL A 49 -1.12 -11.36 4.66
N VAL A 50 -1.63 -10.79 3.56
CA VAL A 50 -2.77 -11.33 2.81
C VAL A 50 -2.31 -11.68 1.40
N PRO A 51 -1.98 -12.94 1.09
CA PRO A 51 -1.53 -13.31 -0.24
C PRO A 51 -2.52 -12.87 -1.32
N ALA A 52 -1.98 -12.40 -2.45
CA ALA A 52 -2.76 -12.10 -3.64
C ALA A 52 -3.43 -13.38 -4.18
N LEU A 53 -4.48 -13.19 -4.96
CA LEU A 53 -5.17 -14.26 -5.68
C LEU A 53 -4.27 -14.87 -6.76
N ALA A 54 -4.76 -15.93 -7.41
CA ALA A 54 -4.01 -16.65 -8.45
C ALA A 54 -3.68 -15.78 -9.69
N ASP A 55 -4.45 -14.72 -9.92
CA ASP A 55 -4.26 -13.70 -10.95
C ASP A 55 -3.47 -12.48 -10.45
N TRP A 56 -2.95 -12.54 -9.22
CA TRP A 56 -2.19 -11.48 -8.54
C TRP A 56 -2.98 -10.24 -8.15
N GLU A 57 -4.32 -10.31 -8.20
CA GLU A 57 -5.17 -9.28 -7.61
C GLU A 57 -5.23 -9.40 -6.09
N PRO A 58 -5.45 -8.29 -5.35
CA PRO A 58 -5.64 -8.34 -3.91
C PRO A 58 -6.93 -9.09 -3.56
N ASP A 59 -6.85 -10.00 -2.59
CA ASP A 59 -8.05 -10.65 -2.03
C ASP A 59 -8.75 -9.68 -1.06
N VAL A 60 -9.64 -8.84 -1.61
CA VAL A 60 -10.38 -7.83 -0.85
C VAL A 60 -11.18 -8.43 0.32
N LYS A 61 -11.69 -9.65 0.17
CA LYS A 61 -12.45 -10.33 1.23
C LYS A 61 -11.53 -10.73 2.37
N ALA A 62 -10.36 -11.29 2.05
CA ALA A 62 -9.37 -11.64 3.06
C ALA A 62 -8.81 -10.38 3.74
N ILE A 63 -8.56 -9.29 3.00
CA ILE A 63 -8.17 -7.99 3.54
C ILE A 63 -9.20 -7.52 4.56
N ALA A 64 -10.49 -7.48 4.20
CA ALA A 64 -11.57 -7.03 5.08
C ALA A 64 -11.60 -7.78 6.43
N SER A 65 -11.28 -9.07 6.43
CA SER A 65 -11.25 -9.90 7.65
C SER A 65 -10.02 -9.67 8.54
N GLN A 66 -9.01 -8.95 8.03
CA GLN A 66 -7.70 -8.77 8.64
C GLN A 66 -7.36 -7.29 8.89
N LEU A 67 -8.34 -6.39 8.99
CA LEU A 67 -8.08 -4.96 9.24
C LEU A 67 -7.93 -4.57 10.71
N ASP A 68 -8.07 -5.51 11.65
CA ASP A 68 -7.92 -5.18 13.07
C ASP A 68 -6.51 -4.66 13.39
N ASN A 69 -6.46 -3.49 14.03
CA ASN A 69 -5.28 -2.68 14.34
C ASN A 69 -4.35 -2.34 13.15
N VAL A 70 -4.80 -2.57 11.91
CA VAL A 70 -4.06 -2.14 10.72
C VAL A 70 -4.15 -0.62 10.60
N LYS A 71 -3.00 0.05 10.47
CA LYS A 71 -2.92 1.50 10.25
C LYS A 71 -2.44 1.88 8.86
N LEU A 72 -1.84 0.93 8.16
CA LEU A 72 -1.30 1.14 6.84
C LEU A 72 -1.53 -0.09 5.95
N ILE A 73 -1.96 0.14 4.73
CA ILE A 73 -2.12 -0.89 3.69
C ILE A 73 -1.28 -0.48 2.49
N TYR A 74 -0.30 -1.29 2.12
CA TYR A 74 0.47 -1.11 0.88
C TYR A 74 -0.10 -1.95 -0.25
N LEU A 75 -0.36 -1.32 -1.39
CA LEU A 75 -0.66 -1.96 -2.66
C LEU A 75 0.30 -1.41 -3.72
N CYS A 76 0.93 -2.28 -4.49
CA CYS A 76 1.86 -1.87 -5.55
C CYS A 76 1.18 -2.07 -6.91
N SER A 77 1.15 -1.02 -7.74
CA SER A 77 0.48 -1.04 -9.05
C SER A 77 1.16 -0.04 -10.01
N PRO A 78 1.87 -0.50 -11.05
CA PRO A 78 2.15 -1.90 -11.40
C PRO A 78 2.96 -2.63 -10.32
N ASN A 79 2.55 -3.85 -10.00
CA ASN A 79 3.17 -4.62 -8.90
C ASN A 79 4.56 -5.14 -9.27
N ASN A 80 5.49 -5.13 -8.32
CA ASN A 80 6.77 -5.84 -8.40
C ASN A 80 6.68 -7.11 -7.54
N PRO A 81 6.91 -8.33 -8.06
CA PRO A 81 7.58 -8.64 -9.34
C PRO A 81 6.65 -9.05 -10.49
N THR A 82 5.34 -9.11 -10.28
CA THR A 82 4.39 -9.72 -11.22
C THR A 82 4.06 -8.84 -12.43
N GLY A 83 4.21 -7.52 -12.31
CA GLY A 83 3.97 -6.54 -13.36
C GLY A 83 2.49 -6.22 -13.63
N ASN A 84 1.54 -6.86 -12.93
CA ASN A 84 0.12 -6.56 -13.11
C ASN A 84 -0.24 -5.19 -12.53
N ILE A 85 -1.22 -4.54 -13.17
CA ILE A 85 -1.87 -3.35 -12.65
C ILE A 85 -3.09 -3.84 -11.87
N VAL A 86 -3.19 -3.45 -10.61
CA VAL A 86 -4.35 -3.80 -9.78
C VAL A 86 -5.60 -3.12 -10.34
N GLU A 87 -6.70 -3.86 -10.42
CA GLU A 87 -7.96 -3.34 -10.94
C GLU A 87 -8.45 -2.14 -10.08
N PRO A 88 -8.72 -0.96 -10.69
CA PRO A 88 -9.08 0.25 -9.93
C PRO A 88 -10.33 0.08 -9.06
N SER A 89 -11.28 -0.78 -9.47
CA SER A 89 -12.47 -1.09 -8.66
C SER A 89 -12.10 -1.76 -7.32
N LEU A 90 -11.13 -2.68 -7.33
CA LEU A 90 -10.65 -3.35 -6.12
C LEU A 90 -9.95 -2.37 -5.18
N ILE A 91 -9.19 -1.41 -5.72
CA ILE A 91 -8.57 -0.34 -4.93
C ILE A 91 -9.64 0.53 -4.26
N ARG A 92 -10.74 0.86 -4.96
CA ARG A 92 -11.87 1.57 -4.36
C ARG A 92 -12.54 0.78 -3.24
N GLU A 93 -12.66 -0.54 -3.39
CA GLU A 93 -13.19 -1.40 -2.31
C GLU A 93 -12.26 -1.40 -1.09
N VAL A 94 -10.95 -1.50 -1.29
CA VAL A 94 -9.96 -1.41 -0.18
C VAL A 94 -10.02 -0.05 0.50
N LEU A 95 -10.10 1.05 -0.27
CA LEU A 95 -10.28 2.40 0.28
C LEU A 95 -11.54 2.52 1.14
N ALA A 96 -12.67 1.99 0.65
CA ALA A 96 -13.93 1.98 1.40
C ALA A 96 -13.84 1.19 2.71
N LEU A 97 -13.10 0.07 2.71
CA LEU A 97 -12.87 -0.74 3.91
C LEU A 97 -11.92 -0.07 4.92
N ALA A 98 -10.93 0.65 4.42
CA ALA A 98 -9.89 1.34 5.18
C ALA A 98 -10.33 2.68 5.76
N LYS A 99 -11.43 3.24 5.24
CA LYS A 99 -12.00 4.51 5.69
C LYS A 99 -12.07 4.61 7.22
N ASP A 100 -11.54 5.71 7.75
CA ASP A 100 -11.43 6.04 9.19
C ASP A 100 -10.61 5.04 10.03
N LYS A 101 -9.91 4.08 9.42
CA LYS A 101 -9.15 3.02 10.12
C LYS A 101 -7.67 3.03 9.77
N ALA A 102 -7.35 3.09 8.49
CA ALA A 102 -6.01 2.91 7.93
C ALA A 102 -5.77 3.82 6.72
N ILE A 103 -4.50 4.12 6.47
CA ILE A 103 -4.05 4.76 5.23
C ILE A 103 -3.84 3.69 4.17
N VAL A 104 -4.30 3.96 2.94
CA VAL A 104 -4.00 3.12 1.76
C VAL A 104 -2.89 3.80 0.97
N ALA A 105 -1.72 3.19 0.96
CA ALA A 105 -0.53 3.62 0.25
C ALA A 105 -0.43 2.86 -1.08
N ILE A 106 -0.60 3.57 -2.20
CA ILE A 106 -0.36 3.00 -3.53
C ILE A 106 1.08 3.30 -3.95
N ASP A 107 1.84 2.23 -4.16
CA ASP A 107 3.19 2.27 -4.71
C ASP A 107 3.12 2.19 -6.24
N GLU A 108 3.34 3.34 -6.86
CA GLU A 108 3.37 3.59 -8.30
C GLU A 108 4.82 3.73 -8.81
N ALA A 109 5.79 3.02 -8.22
CA ALA A 109 7.21 3.08 -8.61
C ALA A 109 7.51 2.79 -10.09
N TYR A 110 6.57 2.15 -10.81
CA TYR A 110 6.67 1.80 -12.23
C TYR A 110 5.59 2.45 -13.10
N ILE A 111 4.89 3.47 -12.61
CA ILE A 111 3.73 4.04 -13.30
C ILE A 111 4.10 4.76 -14.61
N GLU A 112 5.34 5.22 -14.76
CA GLU A 112 5.83 5.86 -16.00
C GLU A 112 5.73 4.94 -17.22
N PHE A 113 5.68 3.62 -17.02
CA PHE A 113 5.48 2.64 -18.10
C PHE A 113 4.02 2.49 -18.52
N CYS A 114 3.07 2.98 -17.71
CA CYS A 114 1.63 2.96 -17.97
C CYS A 114 0.92 4.17 -17.33
N PRO A 115 1.27 5.41 -17.73
CA PRO A 115 0.85 6.63 -17.04
C PRO A 115 -0.67 6.83 -16.99
N GLN A 116 -1.41 6.25 -17.94
CA GLN A 116 -2.87 6.25 -17.97
C GLN A 116 -3.52 5.51 -16.78
N ALA A 117 -2.76 4.66 -16.09
CA ALA A 117 -3.25 3.91 -14.93
C ALA A 117 -3.02 4.63 -13.60
N SER A 118 -2.34 5.79 -13.59
CA SER A 118 -2.02 6.51 -12.35
C SER A 118 -3.29 6.97 -11.63
N LEU A 119 -3.26 6.82 -10.32
CA LEU A 119 -4.35 7.17 -9.41
C LEU A 119 -4.12 8.50 -8.68
N VAL A 120 -3.11 9.28 -9.07
CA VAL A 120 -2.77 10.55 -8.41
C VAL A 120 -3.95 11.53 -8.33
N THR A 121 -4.86 11.49 -9.31
CA THR A 121 -6.05 12.35 -9.34
C THR A 121 -7.06 12.01 -8.23
N TRP A 122 -7.01 10.80 -7.69
CA TRP A 122 -7.92 10.32 -6.65
C TRP A 122 -7.62 10.92 -5.27
N LEU A 123 -6.46 11.59 -5.10
CA LEU A 123 -6.13 12.35 -3.89
C LEU A 123 -7.19 13.41 -3.55
N GLN A 124 -7.96 13.89 -4.54
CA GLN A 124 -9.05 14.84 -4.33
C GLN A 124 -10.33 14.18 -3.80
N GLU A 125 -10.48 12.86 -3.98
CA GLU A 125 -11.67 12.08 -3.64
C GLU A 125 -11.54 11.36 -2.29
N TYR A 126 -10.32 10.97 -1.90
CA TYR A 126 -10.07 10.06 -0.76
C TYR A 126 -9.04 10.64 0.22
N PRO A 127 -9.46 11.15 1.41
CA PRO A 127 -8.56 11.63 2.44
C PRO A 127 -7.57 10.58 2.99
N GLU A 128 -7.98 9.30 3.00
CA GLU A 128 -7.21 8.14 3.43
C GLU A 128 -6.18 7.64 2.40
N PHE A 129 -6.11 8.26 1.22
CA PHE A 129 -5.26 7.86 0.11
C PHE A 129 -3.88 8.51 0.18
N SER A 130 -2.82 7.71 0.11
CA SER A 130 -1.44 8.16 -0.05
C SER A 130 -0.83 7.57 -1.31
N HIS A 131 -0.13 8.41 -2.07
CA HIS A 131 0.45 8.07 -3.38
C HIS A 131 1.97 8.19 -3.33
N PHE A 132 2.67 7.16 -3.80
CA PHE A 132 4.13 7.13 -3.95
C PHE A 132 4.49 6.87 -5.40
N ALA A 133 5.32 7.72 -5.99
CA ALA A 133 5.93 7.45 -7.28
C ALA A 133 7.41 7.83 -7.22
N ASN A 134 8.24 7.14 -8.00
CA ASN A 134 9.64 7.53 -8.17
C ASN A 134 9.71 8.68 -9.18
N SER A 135 9.90 9.91 -8.72
CA SER A 135 10.26 11.00 -9.61
C SER A 135 11.69 10.80 -10.14
N LEU A 136 11.83 10.58 -11.45
CA LEU A 136 13.10 10.84 -12.16
C LEU A 136 13.40 12.34 -12.19
#